data_AF-A0A8J7BD36-F1
#
_entry.id   AF-A0A8J7BD36-F1
#
_cell.length_a   1.000
_cell.length_b   1.000
_cell.length_c   1.000
_cell.angle_alpha   90.00
_cell.angle_beta   90.00
_cell.angle_gamma   90.00
#
_symmetry.space_group_name_H-M   'P 1'
#
loop_
_entity.id
_entity.type
_entity.pdbx_description
1 polymer ?
#
loop_
_entity_poly.entity_id
_entity_poly.type
_entity_poly.pdbx_seq_one_letter_code
_entity_poly.pdbx_strand_id
1 'polypeptide(L)'
;MRQLQLSSLLALTLVSLAQPTIAQSERYPTATELQQLAQELRRKIPDLQASGFYSDRRTFEEWQERSAYAEAWADVDPAIAPFLGEWTAIEESLYIYPSALRGGVCILDIYQDQSKFYAGQVRDNKLHTDQNVVFFLDNNFLGNVSVYENQPSLYEYAHPRPLPSSSEELRQFYPETVAAFEAAGCLVGLPQ
;
A
#
# COMPACT_ATOMS: atom_id res chain seq x y z
N MET A 1 -5.78 -69.36 48.94
CA MET A 1 -5.36 -69.52 47.52
C MET A 1 -6.52 -69.16 46.61
N ARG A 2 -6.49 -67.97 45.99
CA ARG A 2 -6.76 -67.71 44.56
C ARG A 2 -6.97 -66.20 44.36
N GLN A 3 -6.01 -65.60 43.67
CA GLN A 3 -6.04 -64.26 43.11
C GLN A 3 -7.11 -64.17 42.01
N LEU A 4 -7.74 -63.00 41.89
CA LEU A 4 -8.30 -62.49 40.65
C LEU A 4 -7.95 -61.00 40.61
N GLN A 5 -6.94 -60.68 39.80
CA GLN A 5 -6.52 -59.30 39.53
C GLN A 5 -7.51 -58.66 38.56
N LEU A 6 -8.13 -57.56 38.99
CA LEU A 6 -8.89 -56.67 38.11
C LEU A 6 -7.94 -55.60 37.57
N SER A 7 -7.59 -55.79 36.29
CA SER A 7 -7.04 -54.75 35.43
C SER A 7 -8.07 -53.63 35.27
N SER A 8 -7.71 -52.38 35.57
CA SER A 8 -8.53 -51.22 35.18
C SER A 8 -7.61 -50.13 34.66
N LEU A 9 -7.95 -49.71 33.44
CA LEU A 9 -7.21 -48.88 32.52
C LEU A 9 -7.09 -47.42 32.99
N LEU A 10 -5.98 -46.81 32.58
CA LEU A 10 -5.71 -45.37 32.62
C LEU A 10 -6.87 -44.55 32.03
N ALA A 11 -7.16 -43.42 32.68
CA ALA A 11 -7.73 -42.25 32.01
C ALA A 11 -6.94 -41.01 32.45
N LEU A 12 -5.82 -40.74 31.77
CA LEU A 12 -5.11 -39.47 31.88
C LEU A 12 -5.85 -38.47 30.97
N THR A 13 -6.73 -37.66 31.56
CA THR A 13 -7.34 -36.51 30.88
C THR A 13 -6.32 -35.39 30.76
N LEU A 14 -5.64 -35.32 29.62
CA LEU A 14 -4.86 -34.15 29.19
C LEU A 14 -5.84 -33.02 28.88
N VAL A 15 -6.02 -32.10 29.84
CA VAL A 15 -6.68 -30.81 29.59
C VAL A 15 -5.69 -29.93 28.85
N SER A 16 -5.75 -29.97 27.52
CA SER A 16 -5.07 -29.04 26.64
C SER A 16 -5.67 -27.65 26.84
N LEU A 17 -5.04 -26.81 27.65
CA LEU A 17 -5.30 -25.37 27.68
C LEU A 17 -4.92 -24.79 26.32
N ALA A 18 -5.86 -24.80 25.38
CA ALA A 18 -5.76 -23.99 24.17
C ALA A 18 -5.78 -22.53 24.63
N GLN A 19 -4.59 -21.91 24.71
CA GLN A 19 -4.51 -20.47 24.86
C GLN A 19 -5.18 -19.85 23.63
N PRO A 20 -6.13 -18.92 23.78
CA PRO A 20 -6.68 -18.22 22.64
C PRO A 20 -5.52 -17.45 21.99
N THR A 21 -5.15 -17.87 20.79
CA THR A 21 -4.36 -17.05 19.89
C THR A 21 -5.22 -15.82 19.59
N ILE A 22 -4.90 -14.70 20.22
CA ILE A 22 -5.43 -13.40 19.81
C ILE A 22 -4.89 -13.20 18.40
N ALA A 23 -5.75 -13.35 17.39
CA ALA A 23 -5.40 -13.08 16.01
C ALA A 23 -4.88 -11.64 15.93
N GLN A 24 -3.64 -11.49 15.50
CA GLN A 24 -3.00 -10.20 15.29
C GLN A 24 -3.78 -9.49 14.17
N SER A 25 -4.53 -8.44 14.51
CA SER A 25 -5.49 -7.84 13.58
C SER A 25 -4.86 -6.64 12.87
N GLU A 26 -4.65 -6.76 11.57
CA GLU A 26 -4.59 -5.60 10.68
C GLU A 26 -5.96 -4.93 10.65
N ARG A 27 -5.98 -3.60 10.69
CA ARG A 27 -7.22 -2.81 10.60
C ARG A 27 -6.95 -1.48 9.93
N TYR A 28 -8.01 -0.84 9.43
CA TYR A 28 -7.88 0.53 8.99
C TYR A 28 -7.45 1.44 10.17
N PRO A 29 -6.62 2.45 9.89
CA PRO A 29 -6.40 3.56 10.80
C PRO A 29 -7.71 4.26 11.13
N THR A 30 -7.86 4.67 12.39
CA THR A 30 -8.94 5.56 12.83
C THR A 30 -8.72 6.98 12.32
N ALA A 31 -9.77 7.80 12.31
CA ALA A 31 -9.67 9.21 11.94
C ALA A 31 -8.66 9.99 12.83
N THR A 32 -8.61 9.66 14.13
CA THR A 32 -7.66 10.26 15.07
C THR A 32 -6.22 9.88 14.74
N GLU A 33 -5.96 8.60 14.48
CA GLU A 33 -4.62 8.12 14.09
C GLU A 33 -4.16 8.76 12.78
N LEU A 34 -5.04 8.83 11.76
CA LEU A 34 -4.74 9.50 10.50
C LEU A 34 -4.40 10.98 10.70
N GLN A 35 -5.16 11.69 11.54
CA GLN A 35 -4.90 13.10 11.81
C GLN A 35 -3.55 13.30 12.51
N GLN A 36 -3.22 12.44 13.48
CA GLN A 36 -1.95 12.51 14.21
C GLN A 36 -0.76 12.24 13.28
N LEU A 37 -0.84 11.20 12.46
CA LEU A 37 0.23 10.83 11.53
C LEU A 37 0.35 11.82 10.36
N ALA A 38 -0.74 12.44 9.90
CA ALA A 38 -0.66 13.54 8.94
C ALA A 38 0.09 14.76 9.52
N GLN A 39 -0.15 15.10 10.78
CA GLN A 39 0.61 16.16 11.46
C GLN A 39 2.07 15.76 11.67
N GLU A 40 2.34 14.48 11.94
CA GLU A 40 3.69 13.95 12.04
C GLU A 40 4.45 14.08 10.71
N LEU A 41 3.87 13.63 9.61
CA LEU A 41 4.48 13.76 8.27
C LEU A 41 4.81 15.22 7.99
N ARG A 42 3.85 16.14 8.20
CA ARG A 42 4.06 17.57 7.97
C ARG A 42 5.23 18.14 8.76
N ARG A 43 5.43 17.68 10.00
CA ARG A 43 6.59 18.09 10.82
C ARG A 43 7.91 17.50 10.30
N LYS A 44 7.89 16.28 9.74
CA LYS A 44 9.08 15.61 9.18
C LYS A 44 9.50 16.17 7.82
N ILE A 45 8.58 16.70 7.01
CA ILE A 45 8.87 17.13 5.61
C ILE A 45 10.13 18.00 5.48
N PRO A 46 10.38 19.04 6.30
CA PRO A 46 11.60 19.85 6.17
C PRO A 46 12.88 19.03 6.36
N ASP A 47 12.90 18.09 7.31
CA ASP A 47 14.04 17.22 7.58
C ASP A 47 14.21 16.17 6.48
N LEU A 48 13.10 15.61 5.97
CA LEU A 48 13.09 14.67 4.85
C LEU A 48 13.68 15.33 3.58
N GLN A 49 13.30 16.57 3.29
CA GLN A 49 13.85 17.35 2.19
C GLN A 49 15.34 17.67 2.37
N ALA A 50 15.77 17.95 3.61
CA ALA A 50 17.17 18.21 3.93
C ALA A 50 18.06 16.95 3.93
N SER A 51 17.47 15.76 4.06
CA SER A 51 18.21 14.49 4.14
C SER A 51 19.01 14.12 2.89
N GLY A 52 18.67 14.72 1.73
CA GLY A 52 19.24 14.37 0.43
C GLY A 52 18.68 13.07 -0.19
N PHE A 53 17.99 12.26 0.63
CA PHE A 53 17.32 11.04 0.17
C PHE A 53 16.08 11.39 -0.66
N TYR A 54 15.18 12.18 -0.08
CA TYR A 54 13.96 12.67 -0.73
C TYR A 54 14.19 13.95 -1.55
N SER A 55 15.39 14.15 -2.08
CA SER A 55 15.61 15.25 -3.02
C SER A 55 14.87 14.98 -4.33
N ASP A 56 14.26 16.01 -4.90
CA ASP A 56 13.67 15.89 -6.24
C ASP A 56 14.78 15.68 -7.28
N ARG A 57 14.90 14.46 -7.78
CA ARG A 57 15.87 14.06 -8.81
C ARG A 57 15.24 13.93 -10.19
N ARG A 58 14.00 14.37 -10.35
CA ARG A 58 13.32 14.34 -11.63
C ARG A 58 13.94 15.40 -12.55
N THR A 59 14.14 15.02 -13.79
CA THR A 59 14.39 15.94 -14.89
C THR A 59 13.14 16.78 -15.17
N PHE A 60 13.31 17.88 -15.90
CA PHE A 60 12.17 18.68 -16.36
C PHE A 60 11.21 17.87 -17.23
N GLU A 61 11.74 16.96 -18.06
CA GLU A 61 10.95 16.07 -18.92
C GLU A 61 10.11 15.09 -18.09
N GLU A 62 10.70 14.39 -17.11
CA GLU A 62 9.95 13.51 -16.20
C GLU A 62 8.87 14.27 -15.42
N TRP A 63 9.17 15.49 -14.97
CA TRP A 63 8.19 16.33 -14.31
C TRP A 63 7.03 16.70 -15.25
N GLN A 64 7.34 17.08 -16.49
CA GLN A 64 6.35 17.47 -17.49
C GLN A 64 5.48 16.30 -17.92
N GLU A 65 6.08 15.13 -18.19
CA GLU A 65 5.36 13.91 -18.59
C GLU A 65 4.41 13.45 -17.49
N ARG A 66 4.88 13.37 -16.23
CA ARG A 66 4.03 13.03 -15.09
C ARG A 66 2.90 14.04 -14.93
N SER A 67 3.19 15.34 -15.05
CA SER A 67 2.18 16.39 -14.88
C SER A 67 1.11 16.31 -15.95
N ALA A 68 1.50 16.15 -17.22
CA ALA A 68 0.57 15.97 -18.33
C ALA A 68 -0.29 14.70 -18.17
N TYR A 69 0.30 13.60 -17.70
CA TYR A 69 -0.44 12.38 -17.40
C TYR A 69 -1.50 12.59 -16.31
N ALA A 70 -1.12 13.23 -15.19
CA ALA A 70 -2.05 13.52 -14.10
C ALA A 70 -3.15 14.52 -14.54
N GLU A 71 -2.81 15.54 -15.33
CA GLU A 71 -3.77 16.50 -15.89
C GLU A 71 -4.78 15.83 -16.82
N ALA A 72 -4.33 14.96 -17.72
CA ALA A 72 -5.24 14.22 -18.62
C ALA A 72 -6.23 13.35 -17.82
N TRP A 73 -5.76 12.68 -16.77
CA TRP A 73 -6.64 11.92 -15.89
C TRP A 73 -7.52 12.79 -15.00
N ALA A 74 -7.12 14.03 -14.68
CA ALA A 74 -7.93 14.94 -13.88
C ALA A 74 -9.24 15.34 -14.59
N ASP A 75 -9.24 15.39 -15.93
CA ASP A 75 -10.43 15.67 -16.73
C ASP A 75 -11.47 14.53 -16.67
N VAL A 76 -11.03 13.29 -16.45
CA VAL A 76 -11.90 12.09 -16.39
C VAL A 76 -12.25 11.73 -14.95
N ASP A 77 -11.26 11.72 -14.07
CA ASP A 77 -11.36 11.35 -12.67
C ASP A 77 -10.44 12.21 -11.78
N PRO A 78 -10.91 13.41 -11.38
CA PRO A 78 -10.10 14.35 -10.61
C PRO A 78 -9.73 13.85 -9.22
N ALA A 79 -10.43 12.84 -8.68
CA ALA A 79 -10.16 12.31 -7.35
C ALA A 79 -8.85 11.52 -7.30
N ILE A 80 -8.55 10.76 -8.36
CA ILE A 80 -7.36 9.89 -8.40
C ILE A 80 -6.13 10.62 -8.93
N ALA A 81 -6.31 11.63 -9.79
CA ALA A 81 -5.23 12.30 -10.50
C ALA A 81 -4.04 12.74 -9.62
N PRO A 82 -4.24 13.28 -8.40
CA PRO A 82 -3.13 13.68 -7.52
C PRO A 82 -2.24 12.51 -7.06
N PHE A 83 -2.77 11.29 -7.04
CA PHE A 83 -2.06 10.09 -6.58
C PHE A 83 -1.31 9.38 -7.71
N LEU A 84 -1.60 9.67 -8.98
CA LEU A 84 -1.04 8.93 -10.09
C LEU A 84 0.46 9.20 -10.28
N GLY A 85 1.22 8.14 -10.55
CA GLY A 85 2.68 8.20 -10.72
C GLY A 85 3.40 7.04 -10.05
N GLU A 86 4.71 6.95 -10.31
CA GLU A 86 5.63 6.14 -9.52
C GLU A 86 6.14 6.96 -8.33
N TRP A 87 5.79 6.57 -7.11
CA TRP A 87 6.25 7.18 -5.87
C TRP A 87 7.43 6.40 -5.29
N THR A 88 8.48 7.08 -4.87
CA THR A 88 9.70 6.43 -4.37
C THR A 88 9.95 6.72 -2.89
N ALA A 89 10.36 5.69 -2.15
CA ALA A 89 10.85 5.74 -0.77
C ALA A 89 12.26 5.11 -0.69
N ILE A 90 12.77 4.83 0.53
CA ILE A 90 14.16 4.41 0.74
C ILE A 90 14.52 3.09 0.03
N GLU A 91 13.62 2.13 0.05
CA GLU A 91 13.84 0.78 -0.50
C GLU A 91 12.62 0.27 -1.29
N GLU A 92 11.73 1.19 -1.66
CA GLU A 92 10.41 0.83 -2.19
C GLU A 92 9.95 1.82 -3.26
N SER A 93 9.26 1.29 -4.27
CA SER A 93 8.50 2.07 -5.25
C SER A 93 7.03 1.65 -5.25
N LEU A 94 6.13 2.63 -5.24
CA LEU A 94 4.70 2.45 -5.44
C LEU A 94 4.28 3.01 -6.80
N TYR A 95 3.77 2.16 -7.68
CA TYR A 95 3.21 2.58 -8.95
C TYR A 95 1.70 2.66 -8.83
N ILE A 96 1.15 3.87 -8.85
CA ILE A 96 -0.29 4.10 -8.70
C ILE A 96 -0.88 4.40 -10.06
N TYR A 97 -1.62 3.44 -10.60
CA TYR A 97 -2.32 3.49 -11.87
C TYR A 97 -3.83 3.75 -11.67
N PRO A 98 -4.50 4.33 -12.67
CA PRO A 98 -5.95 4.39 -12.69
C PRO A 98 -6.56 2.98 -12.82
N SER A 99 -7.76 2.80 -12.28
CA SER A 99 -8.59 1.61 -12.54
C SER A 99 -9.75 1.96 -13.46
N ALA A 100 -10.40 0.95 -14.04
CA ALA A 100 -11.66 1.14 -14.79
C ALA A 100 -12.84 1.66 -13.93
N LEU A 101 -12.72 1.62 -12.59
CA LEU A 101 -13.75 2.11 -11.68
C LEU A 101 -13.47 3.56 -11.29
N ARG A 102 -14.52 4.39 -11.31
CA ARG A 102 -14.42 5.80 -10.88
C ARG A 102 -14.00 5.91 -9.41
N GLY A 103 -13.03 6.77 -9.16
CA GLY A 103 -12.31 6.98 -7.91
C GLY A 103 -11.39 5.82 -7.55
N GLY A 104 -11.28 4.79 -8.39
CA GLY A 104 -10.51 3.58 -8.13
C GLY A 104 -9.11 3.66 -8.73
N VAL A 105 -8.15 3.06 -8.03
CA VAL A 105 -6.76 2.95 -8.48
C VAL A 105 -6.24 1.53 -8.28
N CYS A 106 -5.17 1.24 -9.00
CA CYS A 106 -4.40 0.03 -8.88
C CYS A 106 -2.99 0.38 -8.42
N ILE A 107 -2.47 -0.34 -7.44
CA ILE A 107 -1.18 -0.06 -6.85
C ILE A 107 -0.30 -1.28 -7.02
N LEU A 108 0.86 -1.09 -7.64
CA LEU A 108 1.96 -2.06 -7.58
C LEU A 108 2.96 -1.56 -6.55
N ASP A 109 3.14 -2.33 -5.50
CA ASP A 109 4.11 -2.08 -4.45
C ASP A 109 5.30 -3.00 -4.68
N ILE A 110 6.47 -2.40 -4.88
CA ILE A 110 7.71 -3.11 -5.18
C ILE A 110 8.73 -2.76 -4.11
N TYR A 111 9.09 -3.75 -3.31
CA TYR A 111 10.10 -3.67 -2.26
C TYR A 111 11.13 -4.76 -2.50
N GLN A 112 12.37 -4.36 -2.83
CA GLN A 112 13.46 -5.28 -3.17
C GLN A 112 13.06 -6.28 -4.28
N ASP A 113 13.06 -7.59 -3.99
CA ASP A 113 12.67 -8.67 -4.90
C ASP A 113 11.20 -9.08 -4.75
N GLN A 114 10.43 -8.38 -3.91
CA GLN A 114 9.03 -8.66 -3.64
C GLN A 114 8.14 -7.65 -4.35
N SER A 115 6.95 -8.12 -4.71
CA SER A 115 5.90 -7.25 -5.23
C SER A 115 4.55 -7.63 -4.64
N LYS A 116 3.69 -6.62 -4.49
CA LYS A 116 2.31 -6.77 -4.05
C LYS A 116 1.40 -5.93 -4.92
N PHE A 117 0.19 -6.41 -5.12
CA PHE A 117 -0.87 -5.69 -5.81
C PHE A 117 -1.94 -5.28 -4.81
N TYR A 118 -2.37 -4.03 -4.87
CA TYR A 118 -3.51 -3.53 -4.11
C TYR A 118 -4.53 -2.89 -5.04
N ALA A 119 -5.81 -3.14 -4.80
CA ALA A 119 -6.88 -2.29 -5.30
C ALA A 119 -7.17 -1.19 -4.28
N GLY A 120 -7.46 0.02 -4.75
CA GLY A 120 -7.78 1.14 -3.88
C GLY A 120 -8.89 2.04 -4.39
N GLN A 121 -9.46 2.81 -3.47
CA GLN A 121 -10.52 3.77 -3.74
C GLN A 121 -10.24 5.08 -3.02
N VAL A 122 -10.32 6.18 -3.76
CA VAL A 122 -10.24 7.54 -3.19
C VAL A 122 -11.57 7.92 -2.56
N ARG A 123 -11.51 8.31 -1.28
CA ARG A 123 -12.63 8.80 -0.46
C ARG A 123 -12.09 9.89 0.47
N ASP A 124 -12.78 11.02 0.59
CA ASP A 124 -12.36 12.14 1.45
C ASP A 124 -10.90 12.58 1.23
N ASN A 125 -10.50 12.67 -0.05
CA ASN A 125 -9.14 13.00 -0.52
C ASN A 125 -8.03 12.08 0.03
N LYS A 126 -8.38 10.84 0.37
CA LYS A 126 -7.46 9.79 0.81
C LYS A 126 -7.69 8.54 -0.01
N LEU A 127 -6.63 7.82 -0.26
CA LEU A 127 -6.68 6.57 -1.01
C LEU A 127 -6.70 5.41 -0.01
N HIS A 128 -7.82 4.69 0.05
CA HIS A 128 -8.00 3.52 0.90
C HIS A 128 -7.80 2.24 0.07
N THR A 129 -6.93 1.34 0.51
CA THR A 129 -6.69 0.06 -0.17
C THR A 129 -7.47 -1.09 0.43
N ASP A 130 -7.58 -2.20 -0.30
CA ASP A 130 -8.10 -3.48 0.20
C ASP A 130 -7.22 -4.17 1.25
N GLN A 131 -6.01 -3.66 1.51
CA GLN A 131 -5.08 -4.14 2.55
C GLN A 131 -5.10 -3.30 3.83
N ASN A 132 -6.19 -2.57 4.09
CA ASN A 132 -6.30 -1.68 5.25
C ASN A 132 -5.25 -0.55 5.32
N VAL A 133 -4.60 -0.22 4.20
CA VAL A 133 -3.67 0.90 4.08
C VAL A 133 -4.43 2.15 3.64
N VAL A 134 -4.04 3.30 4.19
CA VAL A 134 -4.57 4.61 3.78
C VAL A 134 -3.43 5.50 3.35
N PHE A 135 -3.50 6.00 2.12
CA PHE A 135 -2.60 7.02 1.63
C PHE A 135 -3.21 8.41 1.68
N PHE A 136 -2.39 9.42 1.98
CA PHE A 136 -2.77 10.83 1.93
C PHE A 136 -1.60 11.67 1.42
N LEU A 137 -1.93 12.81 0.81
CA LEU A 137 -0.94 13.74 0.25
C LEU A 137 -0.68 14.90 1.20
N ASP A 138 0.58 15.31 1.33
CA ASP A 138 0.99 16.58 1.93
C ASP A 138 2.16 17.15 1.12
N ASN A 139 1.88 18.19 0.33
CA ASN A 139 2.78 18.71 -0.71
C ASN A 139 3.14 17.61 -1.74
N ASN A 140 4.43 17.38 -1.99
CA ASN A 140 4.94 16.35 -2.89
C ASN A 140 5.28 15.04 -2.17
N PHE A 141 4.72 14.83 -0.97
CA PHE A 141 4.86 13.59 -0.21
C PHE A 141 3.54 12.82 -0.18
N LEU A 142 3.66 11.49 -0.26
CA LEU A 142 2.60 10.54 -0.04
C LEU A 142 2.86 9.83 1.28
N GLY A 143 2.00 10.04 2.27
CA GLY A 143 2.03 9.28 3.51
C GLY A 143 1.26 7.98 3.34
N ASN A 144 1.87 6.86 3.69
CA ASN A 144 1.30 5.51 3.79
C ASN A 144 1.06 5.20 5.26
N VAL A 145 -0.20 4.96 5.63
CA VAL A 145 -0.58 4.63 7.00
C VAL A 145 -1.17 3.24 7.04
N SER A 146 -0.60 2.41 7.91
CA SER A 146 -1.10 1.09 8.24
C SER A 146 -1.22 0.93 9.75
N VAL A 147 -2.02 -0.04 10.21
CA VAL A 147 -2.06 -0.44 11.61
C VAL A 147 -1.84 -1.94 11.71
N TYR A 148 -0.73 -2.33 12.33
CA TYR A 148 -0.38 -3.71 12.59
C TYR A 148 -0.26 -3.91 14.10
N GLU A 149 -0.90 -4.94 14.66
CA GLU A 149 -0.92 -5.20 16.12
C GLU A 149 -1.34 -3.98 16.97
N ASN A 150 -2.30 -3.20 16.47
CA ASN A 150 -2.75 -1.93 17.07
C ASN A 150 -1.67 -0.85 17.19
N GLN A 151 -0.56 -0.98 16.46
CA GLN A 151 0.47 0.04 16.33
C GLN A 151 0.30 0.76 14.99
N PRO A 152 -0.18 2.01 14.99
CA PRO A 152 -0.24 2.80 13.76
C PRO A 152 1.18 3.16 13.32
N SER A 153 1.46 2.98 12.04
CA SER A 153 2.74 3.31 11.42
C SER A 153 2.54 4.32 10.29
N LEU A 154 3.59 5.10 10.04
CA LEU A 154 3.67 6.02 8.91
C LEU A 154 4.96 5.72 8.14
N TYR A 155 4.81 5.49 6.84
CA TYR A 155 5.90 5.45 5.88
C TYR A 155 5.66 6.51 4.81
N GLU A 156 6.71 7.05 4.22
CA GLU A 156 6.58 8.18 3.29
C GLU A 156 7.27 7.94 1.96
N TYR A 157 6.65 8.43 0.89
CA TYR A 157 7.18 8.45 -0.46
C TYR A 157 7.17 9.90 -0.95
N ALA A 158 7.97 10.19 -1.97
CA ALA A 158 8.02 11.54 -2.52
C ALA A 158 8.21 11.58 -4.03
N HIS A 159 8.01 12.78 -4.58
CA HIS A 159 8.42 13.17 -5.94
C HIS A 159 8.01 12.17 -7.03
N PRO A 160 6.69 11.98 -7.24
CA PRO A 160 6.21 10.97 -8.16
C PRO A 160 6.74 11.19 -9.56
N ARG A 161 7.24 10.12 -10.17
CA ARG A 161 7.79 10.02 -11.51
C ARG A 161 6.72 9.58 -12.51
N PRO A 162 6.97 9.73 -13.83
CA PRO A 162 6.12 9.11 -14.84
C PRO A 162 5.95 7.61 -14.59
N LEU A 163 4.76 7.09 -14.89
CA LEU A 163 4.54 5.65 -14.89
C LEU A 163 5.16 5.04 -16.15
N PRO A 164 5.66 3.80 -16.07
CA PRO A 164 5.97 3.02 -17.26
C PRO A 164 4.77 2.97 -18.22
N SER A 165 5.04 3.10 -19.51
CA SER A 165 4.02 3.07 -20.57
C SER A 165 3.43 1.68 -20.81
N SER A 166 4.03 0.64 -20.22
CA SER A 166 3.58 -0.75 -20.30
C SER A 166 3.89 -1.50 -19.00
N SER A 167 2.98 -2.40 -18.60
CA SER A 167 3.22 -3.35 -17.51
C SER A 167 4.16 -4.51 -17.91
N GLU A 168 4.54 -4.60 -19.19
CA GLU A 168 5.34 -5.70 -19.74
C GLU A 168 6.75 -5.77 -19.13
N GLU A 169 7.37 -4.61 -18.86
CA GLU A 169 8.66 -4.56 -18.17
C GLU A 169 8.56 -5.15 -16.76
N LEU A 170 7.48 -4.82 -16.02
CA LEU A 170 7.24 -5.34 -14.68
C LEU A 170 6.89 -6.83 -14.72
N ARG A 171 6.26 -7.33 -15.79
CA ARG A 171 5.84 -8.73 -15.92
C ARG A 171 7.03 -9.69 -15.92
N GLN A 172 8.17 -9.28 -16.48
CA GLN A 172 9.37 -10.12 -16.50
C GLN A 172 9.84 -10.47 -15.08
N PHE A 173 9.68 -9.56 -14.14
CA PHE A 173 10.14 -9.72 -12.75
C PHE A 173 9.01 -10.18 -11.82
N TYR A 174 7.78 -9.74 -12.07
CA TYR A 174 6.64 -9.89 -11.16
C TYR A 174 5.38 -10.39 -11.89
N PRO A 175 5.42 -11.59 -12.51
CA PRO A 175 4.36 -12.05 -13.41
C PRO A 175 3.01 -12.24 -12.71
N GLU A 176 3.00 -12.71 -11.45
CA GLU A 176 1.78 -12.92 -10.68
C GLU A 176 1.11 -11.59 -10.30
N THR A 177 1.90 -10.62 -9.86
CA THR A 177 1.44 -9.28 -9.49
C THR A 177 0.88 -8.54 -10.71
N VAL A 178 1.55 -8.63 -11.86
CA VAL A 178 1.04 -8.05 -13.11
C VAL A 178 -0.23 -8.78 -13.58
N ALA A 179 -0.33 -10.09 -13.41
CA ALA A 179 -1.57 -10.80 -13.73
C ALA A 179 -2.75 -10.35 -12.85
N ALA A 180 -2.53 -10.12 -11.56
CA ALA A 180 -3.55 -9.58 -10.65
C ALA A 180 -3.96 -8.15 -11.04
N PHE A 181 -3.00 -7.30 -11.39
CA PHE A 181 -3.23 -5.95 -11.93
C PHE A 181 -4.10 -5.98 -13.18
N GLU A 182 -3.79 -6.82 -14.16
CA GLU A 182 -4.60 -6.90 -15.38
C GLU A 182 -6.00 -7.46 -15.13
N ALA A 183 -6.10 -8.48 -14.27
CA ALA A 183 -7.38 -9.07 -13.89
C ALA A 183 -8.29 -8.07 -13.16
N ALA A 184 -7.71 -7.09 -12.47
CA ALA A 184 -8.45 -6.03 -11.78
C ALA A 184 -8.91 -4.89 -12.71
N GLY A 185 -8.60 -4.94 -14.01
CA GLY A 185 -9.01 -3.91 -14.97
C GLY A 185 -8.25 -2.60 -14.78
N CYS A 186 -6.98 -2.68 -14.40
CA CYS A 186 -6.11 -1.53 -14.27
C CYS A 186 -5.75 -0.94 -15.64
N LEU A 187 -5.70 0.38 -15.72
CA LEU A 187 -5.50 1.12 -16.95
C LEU A 187 -4.07 1.63 -17.03
N VAL A 188 -3.44 1.45 -18.19
CA VAL A 188 -2.09 1.92 -18.48
C VAL A 188 -2.18 2.98 -19.57
N GLY A 189 -1.48 4.09 -19.40
CA GLY A 189 -1.46 5.20 -20.35
C GLY A 189 -2.57 6.22 -20.15
N LEU A 190 -2.76 7.06 -21.18
CA LEU A 190 -3.72 8.16 -21.15
C LEU A 190 -5.17 7.63 -21.15
N PRO A 191 -6.13 8.41 -20.62
CA PRO A 191 -7.53 8.06 -20.72
C PRO A 191 -7.96 7.90 -22.19
N GLN A 192 -8.81 6.91 -22.46
CA GLN A 192 -9.37 6.62 -23.79
C GLN A 192 -10.70 7.32 -24.04
#